data_AF-A0A918V4W6-F1
#
_entry.id   AF-A0A918V4W6-F1
#
_cell.length_a   1.000
_cell.length_b   1.000
_cell.length_c   1.000
_cell.angle_alpha   90.00
_cell.angle_beta   90.00
_cell.angle_gamma   90.00
#
_symmetry.space_group_name_H-M   'P 1'
#
loop_
_entity.id
_entity.type
_entity.pdbx_description
1 polymer ?
#
loop_
_entity_poly.entity_id
_entity_poly.type
_entity_poly.pdbx_seq_one_letter_code
_entity_poly.pdbx_strand_id
1 'polypeptide(L)'
;MWDGGDLKSGVVASTCSYTWAMPGVKNDLREADVCFNTHDYDFTNKPTSSCSNKYDIRSVGTHEAGHVFGLGHVGSGHSNLTMYTNSFTCKTIARILGKGDVLALRSIY
;
A
#
# COMPACT_ATOMS: atom_id res chain seq x y z
N MET A 1 -0.34 13.41 3.85
CA MET A 1 0.65 13.74 2.79
C MET A 1 1.29 12.48 2.22
N TRP A 2 2.16 12.60 1.21
CA TRP A 2 3.01 11.50 0.72
C TRP A 2 4.47 11.95 0.75
N ASP A 3 5.33 11.25 1.48
CA ASP A 3 6.73 11.61 1.66
C ASP A 3 7.66 10.39 1.75
N GLY A 4 8.95 10.64 1.89
CA GLY A 4 9.98 9.63 2.10
C GLY A 4 10.73 9.91 3.40
N GLY A 5 11.11 8.86 4.12
CA GLY A 5 11.79 8.97 5.41
C GLY A 5 12.42 7.66 5.86
N ASP A 6 12.81 7.65 7.13
CA ASP A 6 13.29 6.46 7.83
C ASP A 6 12.12 5.80 8.58
N LEU A 7 11.97 4.49 8.40
CA LEU A 7 10.93 3.68 9.05
C LEU A 7 11.57 2.49 9.76
N LYS A 8 10.78 1.77 10.57
CA LYS A 8 11.26 0.56 11.23
C LYS A 8 11.83 -0.43 10.21
N SER A 9 12.94 -1.06 10.56
CA SER A 9 13.57 -2.11 9.75
C SER A 9 12.55 -3.16 9.31
N GLY A 10 12.56 -3.49 8.01
CA GLY A 10 11.62 -4.43 7.40
C GLY A 10 10.32 -3.80 6.88
N VAL A 11 10.07 -2.52 7.14
CA VAL A 11 8.89 -1.78 6.65
C VAL A 11 9.24 -1.01 5.37
N VAL A 12 8.58 -1.33 4.27
CA VAL A 12 8.83 -0.69 2.96
C VAL A 12 8.13 0.66 2.83
N ALA A 13 6.93 0.76 3.36
CA ALA A 13 6.16 1.98 3.49
C ALA A 13 5.13 1.81 4.61
N SER A 14 4.56 2.91 5.07
CA SER A 14 3.51 2.90 6.08
C SER A 14 2.50 3.99 5.82
N THR A 15 1.23 3.67 6.08
CA THR A 15 0.13 4.62 6.09
C THR A 15 -0.34 4.86 7.52
N CYS A 16 -0.41 6.13 7.92
CA CYS A 16 -1.11 6.58 9.11
C CYS A 16 -2.42 7.24 8.67
N SER A 17 -3.55 6.85 9.24
CA SER A 17 -4.84 7.46 8.92
C SER A 17 -5.57 7.89 10.18
N TYR A 18 -6.30 9.00 10.05
CA TYR A 18 -7.15 9.54 11.10
C TYR A 18 -8.61 9.54 10.61
N THR A 19 -9.46 8.87 11.39
CA THR A 19 -10.89 8.67 11.13
C THR A 19 -11.71 9.12 12.34
N TRP A 20 -12.98 9.51 12.12
CA TRP A 20 -13.92 9.72 13.23
C TRP A 20 -14.70 8.44 13.49
N ALA A 21 -14.35 7.72 14.56
CA ALA A 21 -15.08 6.53 15.00
C ALA A 21 -16.56 6.86 15.34
N MET A 22 -17.40 6.84 14.32
CA MET A 22 -18.83 7.08 14.37
C MET A 22 -19.52 5.75 14.04
N PRO A 23 -20.24 5.12 14.99
CA PRO A 23 -20.88 3.84 14.75
C PRO A 23 -21.76 3.85 13.50
N GLY A 24 -21.48 2.95 12.55
CA GLY A 24 -22.26 2.79 11.32
C GLY A 24 -21.92 3.73 10.17
N VAL A 25 -21.00 4.68 10.35
CA VAL A 25 -20.51 5.53 9.27
C VAL A 25 -19.34 4.84 8.56
N LYS A 26 -19.38 4.81 7.23
CA LYS A 26 -18.27 4.38 6.37
C LYS A 26 -17.66 5.60 5.69
N ASN A 27 -16.42 5.48 5.22
CA ASN A 27 -15.72 6.58 4.55
C ASN A 27 -15.63 7.84 5.44
N ASP A 28 -15.22 7.64 6.69
CA ASP A 28 -15.02 8.66 7.71
C ASP A 28 -13.56 9.17 7.76
N LEU A 29 -12.76 8.86 6.73
CA LEU A 29 -11.40 9.34 6.57
C LEU A 29 -11.36 10.88 6.60
N ARG A 30 -10.45 11.43 7.42
CA ARG A 30 -10.19 12.86 7.49
C ARG A 30 -8.82 13.23 6.97
N GLU A 31 -7.84 12.45 7.37
CA GLU A 31 -6.45 12.67 7.02
C GLU A 31 -5.75 11.34 6.88
N ALA A 32 -4.80 11.28 5.94
CA ALA A 32 -3.85 10.19 5.89
C ALA A 32 -2.50 10.68 5.39
N ASP A 33 -1.48 10.07 5.97
CA ASP A 33 -0.08 10.29 5.68
C ASP A 33 0.55 8.97 5.26
N VAL A 34 1.31 9.01 4.18
CA VAL A 34 2.06 7.87 3.68
C VAL A 34 3.52 8.22 3.63
N CYS A 35 4.33 7.39 4.27
CA CYS A 35 5.78 7.49 4.25
C CYS A 35 6.38 6.27 3.55
N PHE A 36 7.23 6.49 2.55
CA PHE A 36 8.07 5.45 1.96
C PHE A 36 9.39 5.36 2.72
N ASN A 37 9.87 4.16 3.03
CA ASN A 37 11.18 3.98 3.66
C ASN A 37 12.31 4.15 2.64
N THR A 38 12.62 5.41 2.33
CA THR A 38 13.71 5.80 1.41
C THR A 38 15.08 5.76 2.07
N HIS A 39 15.14 5.53 3.39
CA HIS A 39 16.39 5.32 4.11
C HIS A 39 16.97 3.92 3.85
N ASP A 40 16.13 2.88 3.94
CA ASP A 40 16.58 1.49 3.85
C ASP A 40 16.44 0.87 2.45
N TYR A 41 15.56 1.42 1.60
CA TYR A 41 15.20 0.79 0.34
C TYR A 41 15.24 1.74 -0.86
N ASP A 42 15.69 1.18 -1.98
CA ASP A 42 15.62 1.85 -3.27
C ASP A 42 14.26 1.59 -3.95
N PHE A 43 13.80 2.60 -4.70
CA PHE A 43 12.57 2.54 -5.46
C PHE A 43 12.81 2.75 -6.96
N THR A 44 11.90 2.22 -7.77
CA THR A 44 11.85 2.44 -9.23
C THR A 44 10.40 2.58 -9.68
N ASN A 45 10.16 3.30 -10.78
CA ASN A 45 8.86 3.35 -11.45
C ASN A 45 8.83 2.53 -12.75
N LYS A 46 9.96 1.94 -13.13
CA LYS A 46 10.15 1.20 -14.37
C LYS A 46 11.02 -0.03 -14.10
N PRO A 47 10.52 -1.02 -13.34
CA PRO A 47 11.22 -2.28 -13.20
C PRO A 47 11.31 -2.97 -14.58
N THR A 48 12.54 -3.24 -15.01
CA THR A 48 12.87 -3.97 -16.24
C THR A 48 13.30 -5.40 -15.89
N SER A 49 13.63 -6.21 -16.90
CA SER A 49 14.23 -7.53 -16.71
C SER A 49 15.55 -7.51 -15.93
N SER A 50 16.26 -6.39 -15.93
CA SER A 50 17.51 -6.18 -15.17
C SER A 50 17.31 -5.56 -13.78
N CYS A 51 16.06 -5.41 -13.33
CA CYS A 51 15.77 -4.88 -12.00
C CYS A 51 16.28 -5.83 -10.91
N SER A 52 16.95 -5.28 -9.89
CA SER A 52 17.39 -5.99 -8.71
C SER A 52 17.25 -5.09 -7.48
N ASN A 53 16.77 -5.63 -6.36
CA ASN A 53 16.71 -4.98 -5.04
C ASN A 53 16.01 -3.60 -5.00
N LYS A 54 15.04 -3.36 -5.89
CA LYS A 54 14.25 -2.11 -5.89
C LYS A 54 12.77 -2.41 -5.80
N TYR A 55 12.04 -1.66 -4.99
CA TYR A 55 10.59 -1.74 -4.97
C TYR A 55 9.98 -0.88 -6.08
N ASP A 56 8.89 -1.37 -6.66
CA ASP A 56 8.13 -0.56 -7.61
C ASP A 56 7.30 0.49 -6.85
N ILE A 57 7.64 1.77 -6.98
CA ILE A 57 7.00 2.86 -6.23
C ILE A 57 5.49 2.93 -6.48
N ARG A 58 5.04 2.57 -7.68
CA ARG A 58 3.60 2.55 -8.02
C ARG A 58 2.87 1.41 -7.33
N SER A 59 3.50 0.24 -7.23
CA SER A 59 2.93 -0.92 -6.52
C SER A 59 2.81 -0.64 -5.03
N VAL A 60 3.89 -0.17 -4.39
CA VAL A 60 3.87 0.19 -2.97
C VAL A 60 2.88 1.33 -2.74
N GLY A 61 2.91 2.39 -3.56
CA GLY A 61 1.97 3.50 -3.42
C GLY A 61 0.50 3.10 -3.58
N THR A 62 0.19 2.12 -4.45
CA THR A 62 -1.19 1.62 -4.60
C THR A 62 -1.63 0.78 -3.40
N HIS A 63 -0.70 0.03 -2.78
CA HIS A 63 -0.93 -0.67 -1.51
C HIS A 63 -1.25 0.31 -0.38
N GLU A 64 -0.38 1.32 -0.20
CA GLU A 64 -0.60 2.35 0.82
C GLU A 64 -1.88 3.16 0.55
N ALA A 65 -2.20 3.45 -0.71
CA ALA A 65 -3.47 4.09 -1.04
C ALA A 65 -4.67 3.23 -0.61
N GLY A 66 -4.57 1.90 -0.68
CA GLY A 66 -5.60 1.03 -0.12
C GLY A 66 -5.81 1.24 1.37
N HIS A 67 -4.73 1.38 2.15
CA HIS A 67 -4.83 1.75 3.57
C HIS A 67 -5.43 3.12 3.80
N VAL A 68 -5.08 4.11 2.96
CA VAL A 68 -5.70 5.44 3.00
C VAL A 68 -7.23 5.32 2.87
N PHE A 69 -7.71 4.47 1.96
CA PHE A 69 -9.14 4.21 1.76
C PHE A 69 -9.75 3.19 2.73
N GLY A 70 -9.04 2.85 3.82
CA GLY A 70 -9.55 2.00 4.90
C GLY A 70 -9.48 0.50 4.63
N LEU A 71 -8.71 0.05 3.63
CA LEU A 71 -8.47 -1.38 3.43
C LEU A 71 -7.44 -1.91 4.42
N GLY A 72 -7.70 -3.11 4.94
CA GLY A 72 -6.72 -3.89 5.71
C GLY A 72 -5.90 -4.83 4.82
N HIS A 73 -4.84 -5.40 5.38
CA HIS A 73 -4.06 -6.44 4.72
C HIS A 73 -4.86 -7.71 4.45
N VAL A 74 -4.48 -8.43 3.39
CA VAL A 74 -4.88 -9.82 3.16
C VAL A 74 -3.72 -10.78 3.42
N GLY A 75 -4.07 -11.99 3.87
CA GLY A 75 -3.13 -13.03 4.27
C GLY A 75 -2.72 -13.98 3.14
N SER A 76 -2.22 -15.15 3.55
CA SER A 76 -1.73 -16.20 2.64
C SER A 76 -2.76 -16.62 1.59
N GLY A 77 -2.29 -17.01 0.41
CA GLY A 77 -3.14 -17.36 -0.74
C GLY A 77 -3.56 -16.18 -1.62
N HIS A 78 -3.23 -14.95 -1.22
CA HIS A 78 -3.61 -13.72 -1.92
C HIS A 78 -2.42 -12.84 -2.31
N SER A 79 -1.23 -13.44 -2.51
CA SER A 79 0.02 -12.71 -2.81
C SER A 79 0.01 -11.92 -4.12
N ASN A 80 -1.04 -12.06 -4.92
CA ASN A 80 -1.28 -11.31 -6.15
C ASN A 80 -2.26 -10.13 -6.00
N LEU A 81 -2.81 -9.91 -4.80
CA LEU A 81 -3.70 -8.78 -4.52
C LEU A 81 -2.90 -7.55 -4.07
N THR A 82 -3.47 -6.37 -4.28
CA THR A 82 -2.86 -5.10 -3.88
C THR A 82 -2.59 -5.09 -2.38
N MET A 83 -3.58 -5.50 -1.57
CA MET A 83 -3.48 -5.42 -0.11
C MET A 83 -2.75 -6.59 0.54
N TYR A 84 -2.00 -7.40 -0.23
CA TYR A 84 -1.21 -8.46 0.38
C TYR A 84 -0.10 -7.87 1.27
N THR A 85 0.04 -8.40 2.49
CA THR A 85 0.88 -7.79 3.54
C THR A 85 2.36 -7.58 3.18
N ASN A 86 2.89 -8.30 2.18
CA ASN A 86 4.29 -8.18 1.78
C ASN A 86 4.42 -7.56 0.40
N SER A 87 5.33 -6.61 0.27
CA SER A 87 5.79 -6.09 -1.01
C SER A 87 6.94 -6.92 -1.56
N PHE A 88 7.06 -6.96 -2.89
CA PHE A 88 8.11 -7.73 -3.58
C PHE A 88 8.93 -6.81 -4.48
N THR A 89 10.25 -6.91 -4.40
CA THR A 89 11.16 -6.16 -5.27
C THR A 89 10.93 -6.51 -6.73
N CYS A 90 11.01 -5.51 -7.61
CA CYS A 90 10.89 -5.65 -9.06
C CYS A 90 9.57 -6.26 -9.56
N LYS A 91 8.52 -6.25 -8.72
CA LYS A 91 7.18 -6.70 -9.09
C LYS A 91 6.25 -5.51 -9.25
N THR A 92 5.34 -5.62 -10.22
CA THR A 92 4.33 -4.61 -10.53
C THR A 92 2.90 -5.05 -10.20
N ILE A 93 2.77 -6.14 -9.44
CA ILE A 93 1.51 -6.88 -9.29
C ILE A 93 0.45 -5.99 -8.61
N ALA A 94 0.85 -5.22 -7.59
CA ALA A 94 -0.03 -4.32 -6.86
C ALA A 94 -0.32 -2.99 -7.57
N ARG A 95 0.14 -2.75 -8.81
CA ARG A 95 -0.25 -1.55 -9.58
C ARG A 95 -1.73 -1.53 -9.96
N ILE A 96 -2.38 -2.67 -9.92
CA ILE A 96 -3.79 -2.85 -10.25
C ILE A 96 -4.51 -3.44 -9.06
N LEU A 97 -5.82 -3.17 -8.96
CA LEU A 97 -6.67 -3.74 -7.93
C LEU A 97 -7.14 -5.13 -8.34
N GLY A 98 -6.96 -6.11 -7.46
CA GLY A 98 -7.56 -7.43 -7.63
C GLY A 98 -9.02 -7.45 -7.18
N LYS A 99 -9.71 -8.58 -7.44
CA LYS A 99 -11.14 -8.72 -7.14
C LYS A 99 -11.48 -8.44 -5.67
N GLY A 100 -10.64 -8.94 -4.74
CA GLY A 100 -10.83 -8.72 -3.31
C GLY A 100 -10.72 -7.24 -2.93
N ASP A 101 -9.70 -6.55 -3.47
CA ASP A 101 -9.46 -5.12 -3.23
C ASP A 101 -10.66 -4.28 -3.72
N VAL A 102 -11.18 -4.57 -4.92
CA VAL A 102 -12.34 -3.88 -5.49
C VAL A 102 -13.62 -4.12 -4.68
N LEU A 103 -13.87 -5.37 -4.26
CA LEU A 103 -15.05 -5.70 -3.46
C LEU A 103 -15.01 -5.01 -2.09
N ALA A 104 -13.83 -4.91 -1.48
CA ALA A 104 -13.65 -4.21 -0.22
C ALA A 104 -13.91 -2.71 -0.36
N LEU A 105 -13.36 -2.05 -1.39
CA LEU A 105 -13.63 -0.62 -1.64
C LEU A 105 -15.12 -0.35 -1.86
N ARG A 106 -15.82 -1.18 -2.66
CA ARG A 106 -17.29 -1.09 -2.86
C ARG A 106 -18.11 -1.34 -1.61
N SER A 107 -17.51 -1.96 -0.58
CA SER A 107 -18.18 -2.14 0.69
C SER A 107 -18.09 -0.88 1.57
N ILE A 108 -17.15 0.02 1.27
CA ILE A 108 -16.90 1.28 2.00
C ILE A 108 -17.55 2.47 1.26
N TYR A 109 -17.54 2.46 -0.07
CA TYR A 109 -17.99 3.53 -0.99
C TYR A 109 -19.02 3.00 -2.00
#